data_AF-E1NRM4-F1
#
_entry.id   AF-E1NRM4-F1
#
_cell.length_a   1.000
_cell.length_b   1.000
_cell.length_c   1.000
_cell.angle_alpha   90.00
_cell.angle_beta   90.00
_cell.angle_gamma   90.00
#
_symmetry.space_group_name_H-M   'P 1'
#
loop_
_entity.id
_entity.type
_entity.pdbx_description
1 polymer ?
#
loop_
_entity_poly.entity_id
_entity_poly.type
_entity_poly.pdbx_seq_one_letter_code
_entity_poly.pdbx_strand_id
1 'polypeptide(L)' 'MLLAEKYNIRDVIAFPKNASASEPMMHSPAPVADKQLADLGINVMSEHVEANAEIEARLKKEANDLADKNRTW' A
#
# COMPACT_ATOMS: atom_id res chain seq x y z
N MET A 1 19.12 13.39 9.72
CA MET A 1 19.21 13.17 11.18
C MET A 1 20.28 14.03 11.84
N LEU A 2 21.57 13.83 11.56
CA LEU A 2 22.63 14.60 12.25
C LEU A 2 22.80 16.03 11.67
N LEU A 3 23.05 16.16 10.36
CA LEU A 3 23.20 17.48 9.70
C LEU A 3 21.87 18.24 9.53
N ALA A 4 20.76 17.50 9.51
CA ALA A 4 19.41 18.06 9.38
C ALA A 4 18.67 18.13 10.72
N GLU A 5 19.34 17.83 11.85
CA GLU A 5 18.80 17.83 13.21
C GLU A 5 17.44 17.10 13.35
N LYS A 6 17.31 15.96 12.67
CA LYS A 6 16.14 15.07 12.73
C LYS A 6 16.42 13.87 13.61
N TYR A 7 15.42 13.45 14.38
CA TYR A 7 15.53 12.26 15.23
C TYR A 7 15.15 10.97 14.49
N ASN A 8 14.41 11.07 13.39
CA ASN A 8 13.99 9.93 12.59
C ASN A 8 14.62 9.96 11.20
N ILE A 9 15.06 8.80 10.70
CA ILE A 9 15.52 8.65 9.33
C ILE A 9 14.40 8.92 8.32
N ARG A 10 13.14 8.68 8.70
CA ARG A 10 11.97 8.91 7.84
C ARG A 10 11.83 10.37 7.44
N ASP A 11 12.33 11.31 8.26
CA ASP A 11 12.21 12.75 8.03
C ASP A 11 13.22 13.27 6.99
N VAL A 12 14.17 12.43 6.55
CA VAL A 12 15.16 12.77 5.51
C VAL A 12 15.01 11.89 4.27
N ILE A 13 13.95 11.10 4.20
CA ILE A 13 13.63 10.23 3.06
C ILE A 13 12.35 10.77 2.43
N ALA A 14 12.34 10.97 1.11
CA ALA A 14 11.18 11.53 0.41
C ALA A 14 9.92 10.66 0.54
N PHE A 15 10.09 9.33 0.46
CA PHE A 15 9.00 8.34 0.55
C PHE A 15 9.39 7.22 1.53
N PRO A 16 9.23 7.44 2.85
CA PRO A 16 9.65 6.48 3.85
C PRO A 16 8.67 5.32 3.99
N LYS A 17 9.19 4.11 4.27
CA LYS A 17 8.38 2.98 4.76
C LYS A 17 8.14 3.10 6.27
N ASN A 18 7.02 2.58 6.74
CA ASN A 18 6.73 2.44 8.17
C ASN A 18 7.46 1.24 8.80
N ALA A 19 7.24 0.98 10.10
CA ALA A 19 7.89 -0.14 10.81
C ALA A 19 7.44 -1.52 10.32
N SER A 20 6.23 -1.62 9.76
CA SER A 20 5.66 -2.81 9.14
C SER A 20 6.01 -2.95 7.65
N ALA A 21 7.03 -2.22 7.18
CA ALA A 21 7.48 -2.17 5.79
C ALA A 21 6.43 -1.68 4.76
N SER A 22 5.32 -1.10 5.21
CA SER A 22 4.30 -0.52 4.34
C SER A 22 4.57 0.95 4.03
N GLU A 23 4.12 1.40 2.88
CA GLU A 23 4.22 2.77 2.39
C GLU A 23 2.82 3.37 2.28
N PRO A 24 2.55 4.47 2.98
CA PRO A 24 1.19 4.98 3.13
C PRO A 24 0.65 5.71 1.90
N MET A 25 1.50 6.32 1.06
CA MET A 25 1.06 7.15 -0.07
C MET A 25 0.54 6.32 -1.24
N MET A 26 1.25 5.24 -1.58
CA MET A 26 0.90 4.32 -2.67
C MET A 26 0.26 3.02 -2.15
N HIS A 27 -0.01 2.94 -0.84
CA HIS A 27 -0.57 1.75 -0.18
C HIS A 27 0.19 0.45 -0.51
N SER A 28 1.52 0.52 -0.54
CA SER A 28 2.39 -0.61 -0.84
C SER A 28 2.79 -1.34 0.45
N PRO A 29 2.87 -2.68 0.51
CA PRO A 29 2.59 -3.65 -0.54
C PRO A 29 1.09 -3.78 -0.85
N ALA A 30 0.79 -4.08 -2.12
CA ALA A 30 -0.56 -4.31 -2.62
C ALA A 30 -0.59 -5.62 -3.44
N PRO A 31 -1.74 -6.31 -3.51
CA PRO A 31 -1.89 -7.48 -4.37
C PRO A 31 -1.68 -7.14 -5.86
N VAL A 32 -1.28 -8.17 -6.61
CA VAL A 32 -1.06 -8.11 -8.06
C VAL A 32 -2.13 -8.93 -8.77
N ALA A 33 -2.29 -8.73 -10.08
CA ALA A 33 -3.27 -9.49 -10.85
C ALA A 33 -2.87 -10.98 -10.95
N ASP A 34 -3.86 -11.88 -10.91
CA ASP A 34 -3.64 -13.34 -11.00
C ASP A 34 -2.84 -13.75 -12.24
N LYS A 35 -3.02 -13.04 -13.36
CA LYS A 35 -2.25 -13.26 -14.58
C LYS A 35 -0.75 -13.08 -14.36
N GLN A 36 -0.34 -12.08 -13.58
CA GLN A 36 1.08 -11.81 -13.29
C GLN A 36 1.70 -12.92 -12.44
N LEU A 37 0.91 -13.55 -11.56
CA LEU A 37 1.34 -14.71 -10.77
C LEU A 37 1.45 -15.96 -11.65
N ALA A 38 0.45 -16.20 -12.51
CA ALA A 38 0.43 -17.32 -13.44
C ALA A 38 1.60 -17.27 -14.43
N ASP A 39 1.92 -16.10 -14.98
CA ASP A 39 3.05 -15.88 -15.89
C ASP A 39 4.41 -16.23 -15.23
N LEU A 40 4.51 -16.07 -13.90
CA LEU A 40 5.69 -16.41 -13.10
C LEU A 40 5.65 -17.84 -12.53
N GLY A 41 4.55 -18.57 -12.69
CA GLY A 41 4.37 -19.91 -12.14
C GLY A 41 4.31 -19.98 -10.61
N ILE A 42 3.91 -18.89 -9.94
CA ILE A 42 3.84 -18.79 -8.49
C ILE A 42 2.39 -18.72 -8.01
N ASN A 43 2.13 -19.25 -6.81
CA ASN A 43 0.82 -19.23 -6.17
C ASN A 43 0.94 -18.68 -4.74
N VAL A 44 -0.08 -17.94 -4.31
CA VAL A 44 -0.22 -17.49 -2.93
C VAL A 44 -0.83 -18.61 -2.09
N MET A 45 -0.31 -18.83 -0.88
CA MET A 45 -0.88 -19.81 0.05
C MET A 45 -2.29 -19.37 0.49
N SER A 46 -3.21 -20.32 0.63
CA SER A 46 -4.64 -20.05 0.91
C SER A 46 -4.86 -19.18 2.16
N GLU A 47 -4.00 -19.31 3.17
CA GLU A 47 -4.04 -18.53 4.41
C GLU A 47 -3.85 -17.01 4.20
N HIS A 48 -3.25 -16.59 3.07
CA HIS A 48 -2.94 -15.19 2.78
C HIS A 48 -3.84 -14.57 1.69
N VAL A 49 -4.75 -15.35 1.11
CA VAL A 49 -5.65 -14.88 0.04
C VAL A 49 -6.71 -13.92 0.60
N GLU A 50 -7.34 -14.27 1.72
CA GLU A 50 -8.36 -13.44 2.35
C GLU A 50 -7.82 -12.07 2.80
N ALA A 51 -6.60 -12.06 3.37
CA ALA A 51 -5.94 -10.82 3.78
C ALA A 51 -5.71 -9.86 2.61
N ASN A 52 -5.41 -10.38 1.42
CA ASN A 52 -5.24 -9.55 0.21
C ASN A 52 -6.58 -8.97 -0.27
N ALA A 53 -7.65 -9.77 -0.22
CA ALA A 53 -8.99 -9.33 -0.61
C ALA A 53 -9.52 -8.20 0.29
N GLU A 54 -9.30 -8.29 1.59
CA GLU A 54 -9.65 -7.24 2.56
C GLU A 54 -8.92 -5.91 2.27
N ILE A 55 -7.62 -5.99 1.92
CA ILE A 55 -6.82 -4.82 1.55
C ILE A 55 -7.39 -4.14 0.31
N GLU A 56 -7.73 -4.89 -0.75
CA GLU A 56 -8.34 -4.32 -1.95
C GLU A 56 -9.70 -3.68 -1.67
N ALA A 57 -10.54 -4.33 -0.87
CA ALA A 57 -11.86 -3.84 -0.52
C ALA A 57 -11.78 -2.50 0.24
N ARG A 58 -10.83 -2.40 1.18
CA ARG A 58 -10.56 -1.15 1.91
C ARG A 58 -10.11 -0.04 0.95
N LEU A 59 -9.15 -0.32 0.07
CA LEU A 59 -8.63 0.66 -0.89
C LEU A 59 -9.70 1.15 -1.87
N LYS A 60 -10.55 0.25 -2.38
CA LYS A 60 -11.68 0.61 -3.25
C LYS A 60 -12.69 1.51 -2.53
N LYS A 61 -12.97 1.23 -1.25
CA LYS A 61 -13.85 2.06 -0.43
C LYS A 61 -13.27 3.45 -0.21
N GLU A 62 -12.01 3.54 0.19
CA GLU A 62 -11.31 4.82 0.38
C GLU A 62 -11.27 5.66 -0.90
N ALA A 63 -11.03 5.01 -2.05
CA ALA A 63 -11.05 5.67 -3.35
C ALA A 63 -12.44 6.23 -3.71
N ASN A 64 -13.51 5.47 -3.47
CA ASN A 64 -14.89 5.93 -3.70
C ASN A 64 -15.27 7.08 -2.76
N ASP A 65 -14.93 6.97 -1.47
CA ASP A 65 -15.21 8.01 -0.47
C ASP A 65 -14.47 9.32 -0.81
N LEU A 66 -13.26 9.24 -1.38
CA LEU A 66 -12.52 10.40 -1.88
C LEU A 66 -13.13 10.98 -3.15
N ALA A 67 -13.58 10.12 -4.08
CA ALA A 67 -14.26 10.55 -5.30
C ALA A 67 -15.55 11.32 -4.97
N ASP A 68 -16.34 10.83 -4.01
CA ASP A 68 -17.58 11.48 -3.58
C ASP A 68 -17.35 12.84 -2.91
N LYS A 69 -16.27 12.98 -2.14
CA LYS A 69 -15.89 14.26 -1.53
C LYS A 69 -15.38 15.28 -2.55
N ASN A 70 -14.76 14.83 -3.63
CA ASN A 70 -14.17 15.68 -4.68
C ASN A 70 -15.10 15.90 -5.89
N ARG A 71 -16.33 15.34 -5.88
CA ARG A 71 -17.34 15.47 -6.95
C ARG A 71 -18.09 16.82 -6.96
N THR A 72 -17.87 17.69 -5.98
CA THR A 72 -18.64 18.92 -5.77
C THR A 72 -17.83 20.21 -5.96
N TRP A 73 -16.80 20.19 -6.81
CA TRP A 73 -16.26 21.40 -7.44
C TRP A 73 -16.83 21.54 -8.86
#